data_AF-A0A8J4D6L3-F1
#
_entry.id   AF-A0A8J4D6L3-F1
#
_cell.length_a   1.000
_cell.length_b   1.000
_cell.length_c   1.000
_cell.angle_alpha   90.00
_cell.angle_beta   90.00
_cell.angle_gamma   90.00
#
_symmetry.space_group_name_H-M   'P 1'
#
loop_
_entity.id
_entity.type
_entity.pdbx_description
1 polymer ?
#
loop_
_entity_poly.entity_id
_entity_poly.type
_entity_poly.pdbx_seq_one_letter_code
_entity_poly.pdbx_strand_id
1 'polypeptide(L)'
;MSGLTSHRQPTSLRSGNLHNRSGQQQQQQGAMDLQSQPDIPAPGSPTSSSSPRSPLIPPILLEATTAKLLVPSRQLLYALLTAPLLVWLVAVLAGIVHSEPIPEGVSKREFVHPVTWFDKYVFRVYGPLLPLAPYLIRVASLGLRASTPVPSPSGSQPLRRRLQPGATLVLPALLAYLTIALVRIGVYICHLGLQRWTGGLLVLVSDHLLLAASVVACFQSELVMCTSDAYKALLVRCSDRCMKLRLLAMFISVLITTILLILVCVDMYCTARWFHQPKESGLALLAGAVMFQLPVVMWLLLSSVTVATRFT
;
A
#
# COMPACT_ATOMS: atom_id res chain seq x y z
N MET A 1 -45.03 -26.54 9.26
CA MET A 1 -45.25 -26.58 7.80
C MET A 1 -43.90 -26.67 7.14
N SER A 2 -43.60 -27.87 6.67
CA SER A 2 -42.31 -28.28 6.09
C SER A 2 -42.26 -27.91 4.62
N GLY A 3 -41.21 -27.21 4.21
CA GLY A 3 -41.01 -26.79 2.81
C GLY A 3 -39.57 -27.08 2.36
N LEU A 4 -39.34 -28.33 1.99
CA LEU A 4 -38.17 -28.80 1.24
C LEU A 4 -38.16 -28.21 -0.17
N THR A 5 -37.10 -27.52 -0.55
CA THR A 5 -36.63 -27.35 -1.94
C THR A 5 -35.19 -26.84 -1.88
N SER A 6 -34.26 -27.09 -2.79
CA SER A 6 -34.07 -28.12 -3.81
C SER A 6 -32.64 -27.83 -4.32
N HIS A 7 -31.75 -28.82 -4.23
CA HIS A 7 -30.40 -28.74 -4.78
C HIS A 7 -30.45 -28.55 -6.31
N ARG A 8 -29.80 -27.52 -6.83
CA ARG A 8 -29.37 -27.45 -8.24
C ARG A 8 -27.89 -27.07 -8.33
N GLN A 9 -27.07 -28.06 -8.65
CA GLN A 9 -25.78 -27.85 -9.34
C GLN A 9 -26.05 -27.57 -10.82
N PRO A 10 -25.20 -26.76 -11.46
CA PRO A 10 -24.89 -27.02 -12.85
C PRO A 10 -23.39 -27.07 -13.14
N THR A 11 -23.00 -28.22 -13.69
CA THR A 11 -22.20 -28.42 -14.90
C THR A 11 -20.80 -27.82 -14.98
N SER A 12 -19.84 -28.74 -14.91
CA SER A 12 -18.54 -28.71 -15.57
C SER A 12 -18.64 -28.34 -17.06
N LEU A 13 -17.96 -27.27 -17.46
CA LEU A 13 -17.60 -26.96 -18.84
C LEU A 13 -16.08 -26.92 -18.91
N ARG A 14 -15.44 -27.97 -19.45
CA ARG A 14 -15.12 -28.17 -20.86
C ARG A 14 -13.66 -27.77 -21.11
N SER A 15 -12.83 -28.80 -21.05
CA SER A 15 -11.44 -28.81 -21.50
C SER A 15 -11.36 -28.36 -22.96
N GLY A 16 -10.63 -27.28 -23.21
CA GLY A 16 -10.29 -26.79 -24.55
C GLY A 16 -8.80 -27.01 -24.81
N ASN A 17 -8.47 -28.15 -25.41
CA ASN A 17 -7.19 -28.37 -26.07
C ASN A 17 -7.10 -27.44 -27.28
N LEU A 18 -6.19 -26.46 -27.25
CA LEU A 18 -5.80 -25.71 -28.44
C LEU A 18 -4.45 -26.21 -28.94
N HIS A 19 -4.58 -26.96 -30.03
CA HIS A 19 -3.56 -27.45 -30.94
C HIS A 19 -2.74 -26.33 -31.59
N ASN A 20 -1.49 -26.71 -31.89
CA ASN A 20 -0.73 -26.42 -33.10
C ASN A 20 -0.82 -25.01 -33.71
N ARG A 21 0.30 -24.30 -33.66
CA ARG A 21 0.75 -23.55 -34.83
C ARG A 21 2.25 -23.72 -35.05
N SER A 22 2.53 -24.72 -35.87
CA SER A 22 3.72 -24.86 -36.71
C SER A 22 3.70 -23.79 -37.83
N GLY A 23 4.88 -23.34 -38.23
CA GLY A 23 5.12 -22.43 -39.35
C GLY A 23 6.47 -21.73 -39.16
N GLN A 24 7.60 -22.37 -39.45
CA GLN A 24 8.29 -22.31 -40.75
C GLN A 24 8.61 -20.88 -41.21
N GLN A 25 9.88 -20.49 -41.04
CA GLN A 25 10.75 -19.72 -41.94
C GLN A 25 12.08 -19.55 -41.18
N GLN A 26 13.29 -19.65 -41.73
CA GLN A 26 13.86 -19.99 -43.03
C GLN A 26 15.37 -19.93 -42.73
N GLN A 27 16.08 -21.05 -42.64
CA GLN A 27 16.92 -21.56 -43.73
C GLN A 27 17.79 -20.48 -44.41
N GLN A 28 19.02 -20.30 -43.94
CA GLN A 28 20.22 -20.04 -44.75
C GLN A 28 21.42 -20.51 -43.90
N GLN A 29 21.94 -21.73 -44.10
CA GLN A 29 22.95 -22.09 -45.11
C GLN A 29 24.18 -21.18 -45.09
N GLY A 30 25.23 -21.66 -44.43
CA GLY A 30 26.62 -21.28 -44.62
C GLY A 30 27.46 -22.53 -44.31
N ALA A 31 27.87 -23.23 -45.35
CA ALA A 31 28.53 -24.53 -45.32
C ALA A 31 30.04 -24.43 -45.09
N MET A 32 30.57 -25.55 -44.55
CA MET A 32 31.92 -26.11 -44.67
C MET A 32 33.14 -25.20 -44.55
N ASP A 33 33.95 -25.47 -43.53
CA ASP A 33 35.34 -25.85 -43.82
C ASP A 33 35.77 -27.04 -42.95
N LEU A 34 36.37 -28.00 -43.63
CA LEU A 34 36.73 -29.34 -43.19
C LEU A 34 38.25 -29.43 -43.35
N GLN A 35 38.99 -29.33 -42.25
CA GLN A 35 40.42 -29.63 -42.27
C GLN A 35 40.86 -30.32 -40.97
N SER A 36 40.83 -31.65 -41.05
CA SER A 36 41.89 -32.58 -40.64
C SER A 36 43.04 -32.02 -39.79
N GLN A 37 43.21 -32.54 -38.57
CA GLN A 37 44.34 -33.43 -38.24
C GLN A 37 44.14 -34.12 -36.86
N PRO A 38 44.53 -35.40 -36.71
CA PRO A 38 44.44 -36.12 -35.45
C PRO A 38 45.76 -36.06 -34.69
N ASP A 39 45.74 -35.50 -33.49
CA ASP A 39 46.77 -35.76 -32.48
C ASP A 39 46.09 -36.36 -31.25
N ILE A 40 46.49 -37.60 -30.95
CA ILE A 40 46.07 -38.39 -29.80
C ILE A 40 46.81 -37.87 -28.56
N PRO A 41 46.14 -37.25 -27.57
CA PRO A 41 46.74 -37.00 -26.26
C PRO A 41 46.41 -38.16 -25.32
N ALA A 42 47.42 -38.55 -24.54
CA ALA A 42 47.41 -39.63 -23.55
C ALA A 42 46.24 -39.57 -22.54
N PRO A 43 45.86 -40.72 -21.94
CA PRO A 43 44.78 -40.82 -20.95
C PRO A 43 45.19 -40.17 -19.61
N GLY A 44 44.94 -38.86 -19.50
CA GLY A 44 45.07 -38.08 -18.27
C GLY A 44 43.73 -37.88 -17.57
N SER A 45 43.53 -38.62 -16.48
CA SER A 45 42.67 -38.37 -15.31
C SER A 45 41.52 -37.34 -15.44
N PRO A 46 40.26 -37.78 -15.66
CA PRO A 46 39.10 -36.89 -15.59
C PRO A 46 38.62 -36.75 -14.14
N THR A 47 39.24 -35.86 -13.37
CA THR A 47 38.72 -35.47 -12.03
C THR A 47 38.58 -33.95 -11.88
N SER A 48 38.09 -33.26 -12.91
CA SER A 48 37.51 -31.93 -12.73
C SER A 48 36.06 -32.09 -12.24
N SER A 49 35.91 -32.31 -10.93
CA SER A 49 34.63 -32.26 -10.23
C SER A 49 34.06 -30.84 -10.31
N SER A 50 33.35 -30.56 -11.40
CA SER A 50 32.57 -29.32 -11.54
C SER A 50 31.53 -29.30 -10.42
N SER A 51 31.84 -28.57 -9.35
CA SER A 51 30.92 -28.40 -8.24
C SER A 51 29.60 -27.87 -8.80
N PRO A 52 28.45 -28.49 -8.48
CA PRO A 52 27.17 -28.07 -9.01
C PRO A 52 26.96 -26.60 -8.66
N ARG A 53 26.88 -25.74 -9.68
CA ARG A 53 26.58 -24.32 -9.49
C ARG A 53 25.23 -24.23 -8.79
N SER A 54 25.24 -23.80 -7.53
CA SER A 54 24.02 -23.54 -6.78
C SER A 54 23.09 -22.65 -7.61
N PRO A 55 21.78 -22.96 -7.69
CA PRO A 55 20.84 -22.15 -8.44
C PRO A 55 20.87 -20.71 -7.91
N LEU A 56 21.25 -19.79 -8.77
CA LEU A 56 21.43 -18.38 -8.41
C LEU A 56 20.04 -17.76 -8.24
N ILE A 57 19.67 -17.47 -7.00
CA ILE A 57 18.37 -16.84 -6.69
C ILE A 57 18.35 -15.46 -7.34
N PRO A 58 17.33 -15.13 -8.16
CA PRO A 58 17.18 -13.79 -8.73
C PRO A 58 17.26 -12.71 -7.62
N PRO A 59 18.05 -11.63 -7.81
CA PRO A 59 18.26 -10.62 -6.77
C PRO A 59 16.94 -9.98 -6.31
N ILE A 60 15.96 -9.84 -7.20
CA ILE A 60 14.62 -9.31 -6.88
C ILE A 60 13.86 -10.17 -5.85
N LEU A 61 14.07 -11.49 -5.85
CA LEU A 61 13.46 -12.37 -4.86
C LEU A 61 14.11 -12.19 -3.49
N LEU A 62 15.42 -11.95 -3.45
CA LEU A 62 16.13 -11.65 -2.22
C LEU A 62 15.64 -10.31 -1.64
N GLU A 63 15.49 -9.29 -2.47
CA GLU A 63 14.92 -8.00 -2.08
C GLU A 63 13.49 -8.12 -1.55
N ALA A 64 12.65 -8.97 -2.15
CA ALA A 64 11.29 -9.23 -1.70
C ALA A 64 11.21 -9.83 -0.28
N THR A 65 12.30 -10.44 0.21
CA THR A 65 12.39 -10.93 1.60
C THR A 65 12.81 -9.85 2.62
N THR A 66 13.23 -8.67 2.16
CA THR A 66 13.66 -7.58 3.02
C THR A 66 12.51 -6.66 3.43
N ALA A 67 12.73 -5.82 4.45
CA ALA A 67 11.77 -4.81 4.89
C ALA A 67 11.72 -3.55 3.99
N LYS A 68 12.50 -3.52 2.90
CA LYS A 68 12.60 -2.37 1.97
C LYS A 68 11.31 -2.18 1.17
N LEU A 69 10.99 -0.96 0.80
CA LEU A 69 9.85 -0.67 -0.07
C LEU A 69 10.14 -1.20 -1.49
N LEU A 70 9.25 -2.02 -2.04
CA LEU A 70 9.38 -2.59 -3.38
C LEU A 70 8.06 -2.42 -4.14
N VAL A 71 8.09 -1.59 -5.20
CA VAL A 71 6.91 -1.25 -6.01
C VAL A 71 7.17 -1.67 -7.46
N PRO A 72 6.17 -2.18 -8.20
CA PRO A 72 6.38 -2.66 -9.58
C PRO A 72 6.87 -1.59 -10.55
N SER A 73 6.48 -0.32 -10.37
CA SER A 73 6.91 0.79 -11.23
C SER A 73 6.98 2.11 -10.48
N ARG A 74 7.77 3.06 -11.00
CA ARG A 74 7.81 4.46 -10.50
C ARG A 74 6.47 5.16 -10.67
N GLN A 75 5.78 4.91 -11.78
CA GLN A 75 4.49 5.52 -12.07
C GLN A 75 3.45 5.13 -11.02
N LEU A 76 3.42 3.86 -10.61
CA LEU A 76 2.53 3.41 -9.54
C LEU A 76 2.89 4.06 -8.21
N LEU A 77 4.18 4.15 -7.86
CA LEU A 77 4.61 4.85 -6.65
C LEU A 77 4.15 6.31 -6.66
N TYR A 78 4.40 7.04 -7.75
CA TYR A 78 3.95 8.44 -7.85
C TYR A 78 2.44 8.54 -7.79
N ALA A 79 1.69 7.68 -8.49
CA ALA A 79 0.23 7.67 -8.41
C ALA A 79 -0.29 7.45 -6.99
N LEU A 80 0.31 6.51 -6.24
CA LEU A 80 -0.06 6.25 -4.85
C LEU A 80 0.32 7.40 -3.90
N LEU A 81 1.37 8.17 -4.22
CA LEU A 81 1.78 9.36 -3.46
C LEU A 81 0.93 10.60 -3.81
N THR A 82 0.55 10.79 -5.07
CA THR A 82 -0.13 12.01 -5.51
C THR A 82 -1.64 11.90 -5.48
N ALA A 83 -2.23 10.74 -5.79
CA ALA A 83 -3.68 10.63 -5.92
C ALA A 83 -4.43 10.93 -4.60
N PRO A 84 -4.04 10.39 -3.42
CA PRO A 84 -4.70 10.75 -2.16
C PRO A 84 -4.62 12.25 -1.85
N LEU A 85 -3.45 12.84 -2.07
CA LEU A 85 -3.20 14.27 -1.87
C LEU A 85 -4.09 15.12 -2.81
N LEU A 86 -4.16 14.77 -4.09
CA LEU A 86 -4.97 15.49 -5.07
C LEU A 86 -6.47 15.36 -4.77
N VAL A 87 -6.96 14.19 -4.39
CA VAL A 87 -8.37 14.00 -4.01
C VAL A 87 -8.72 14.83 -2.79
N TRP A 88 -7.87 14.83 -1.77
CA TRP A 88 -8.05 15.66 -0.58
C TRP A 88 -8.00 17.17 -0.91
N LEU A 89 -7.01 17.59 -1.69
CA LEU A 89 -6.85 18.98 -2.12
C LEU A 89 -8.09 19.47 -2.89
N VAL A 90 -8.53 18.69 -3.88
CA VAL A 90 -9.73 19.01 -4.68
C VAL A 90 -10.97 19.08 -3.79
N ALA A 91 -11.13 18.15 -2.83
CA ALA A 91 -12.27 18.17 -1.93
C ALA A 91 -12.31 19.43 -1.04
N VAL A 92 -11.17 19.81 -0.45
CA VAL A 92 -11.08 21.03 0.38
C VAL A 92 -11.27 22.29 -0.46
N LEU A 93 -10.60 22.41 -1.61
CA LEU A 93 -10.74 23.56 -2.50
C LEU A 93 -12.17 23.69 -3.04
N ALA A 94 -12.81 22.58 -3.40
CA ALA A 94 -14.22 22.58 -3.79
C ALA A 94 -15.11 23.06 -2.64
N GLY A 95 -14.82 22.67 -1.38
CA GLY A 95 -15.56 23.18 -0.23
C GLY A 95 -15.39 24.69 -0.04
N ILE A 96 -14.16 25.19 -0.20
CA ILE A 96 -13.84 26.63 -0.15
C ILE A 96 -14.59 27.42 -1.23
N VAL A 97 -14.58 26.93 -2.48
CA VAL A 97 -15.24 27.58 -3.62
C VAL A 97 -16.76 27.61 -3.44
N HIS A 98 -17.35 26.55 -2.90
CA HIS A 98 -18.78 26.45 -2.64
C HIS A 98 -19.18 26.93 -1.24
N SER A 99 -18.33 27.72 -0.56
CA SER A 99 -18.58 28.12 0.82
C SER A 99 -19.91 28.84 0.96
N GLU A 100 -20.72 28.35 1.88
CA GLU A 100 -22.07 28.85 2.14
C GLU A 100 -22.24 29.08 3.65
N PRO A 101 -22.84 30.21 4.07
CA PRO A 101 -23.20 30.37 5.46
C PRO A 101 -24.26 29.34 5.86
N ILE A 102 -24.17 28.85 7.09
CA ILE A 102 -25.23 28.02 7.68
C ILE A 102 -26.51 28.85 7.75
N PRO A 103 -27.69 28.28 7.44
CA PRO A 103 -28.96 28.99 7.53
C PRO A 103 -29.17 29.64 8.90
N GLU A 104 -29.76 30.84 8.89
CA GLU A 104 -30.08 31.56 10.13
C GLU A 104 -30.99 30.72 11.04
N GLY A 105 -30.71 30.74 12.35
CA GLY A 105 -31.47 29.98 13.35
C GLY A 105 -31.03 28.54 13.56
N VAL A 106 -30.12 28.00 12.74
CA VAL A 106 -29.55 26.66 12.95
C VAL A 106 -28.15 26.77 13.55
N SER A 107 -27.91 26.13 14.70
CA SER A 107 -26.57 26.12 15.28
C SER A 107 -25.60 25.25 14.47
N LYS A 108 -24.30 25.59 14.48
CA LYS A 108 -23.24 24.74 13.89
C LYS A 108 -23.29 23.29 14.39
N ARG A 109 -23.85 23.01 15.57
CA ARG A 109 -23.91 21.66 16.13
C ARG A 109 -25.11 20.85 15.65
N GLU A 110 -26.17 21.52 15.22
CA GLU A 110 -27.43 20.91 14.77
C GLU A 110 -27.50 20.77 13.25
N PHE A 111 -26.66 21.49 12.51
CA PHE A 111 -26.62 21.40 11.06
C PHE A 111 -26.22 19.99 10.59
N VAL A 112 -27.02 19.43 9.67
CA VAL A 112 -26.85 18.08 9.13
C VAL A 112 -26.45 18.16 7.65
N HIS A 113 -25.34 17.51 7.30
CA HIS A 113 -24.85 17.26 5.94
C HIS A 113 -24.85 15.76 5.61
N PRO A 114 -24.66 15.35 4.33
CA PRO A 114 -24.79 13.95 3.90
C PRO A 114 -23.90 12.92 4.63
N VAL A 115 -22.78 13.37 5.23
CA VAL A 115 -21.83 12.52 5.96
C VAL A 115 -21.75 12.84 7.46
N THR A 116 -22.78 13.48 8.02
CA THR A 116 -22.84 13.81 9.47
C THR A 116 -22.64 12.59 10.36
N TRP A 117 -23.14 11.41 9.94
CA TRP A 117 -22.97 10.18 10.69
C TRP A 117 -21.49 9.79 10.81
N PHE A 118 -20.73 9.98 9.74
CA PHE A 118 -19.31 9.66 9.71
C PHE A 118 -18.54 10.66 10.55
N ASP A 119 -18.78 11.97 10.37
CA ASP A 119 -18.18 13.03 11.18
C ASP A 119 -18.40 12.78 12.68
N LYS A 120 -19.68 12.70 13.08
CA LYS A 120 -20.10 12.67 14.48
C LYS A 120 -19.69 11.41 15.20
N TYR A 121 -19.89 10.24 14.60
CA TYR A 121 -19.72 8.94 15.28
C TYR A 121 -18.38 8.28 15.01
N VAL A 122 -17.72 8.60 13.89
CA VAL A 122 -16.49 7.93 13.47
C VAL A 122 -15.31 8.88 13.52
N PHE A 123 -15.36 9.98 12.78
CA PHE A 123 -14.18 10.79 12.54
C PHE A 123 -13.79 11.66 13.75
N ARG A 124 -14.73 12.28 14.45
CA ARG A 124 -14.43 13.04 15.68
C ARG A 124 -13.95 12.15 16.83
N VAL A 125 -14.48 10.94 16.94
CA VAL A 125 -14.19 10.03 18.05
C VAL A 125 -12.91 9.22 17.79
N TYR A 126 -12.80 8.65 16.58
CA TYR A 126 -11.77 7.69 16.21
C TYR A 126 -10.85 8.16 15.09
N GLY A 127 -11.01 9.39 14.58
CA GLY A 127 -10.24 9.94 13.46
C GLY A 127 -8.74 9.66 13.52
N PRO A 128 -8.05 9.99 14.63
CA PRO A 128 -6.62 9.69 14.79
C PRO A 128 -6.26 8.20 14.72
N LEU A 129 -7.21 7.32 15.04
CA LEU A 129 -7.01 5.86 15.09
C LEU A 129 -7.42 5.16 13.79
N LEU A 130 -8.14 5.82 12.87
CA LEU A 130 -8.59 5.19 11.62
C LEU A 130 -7.45 4.56 10.80
N PRO A 131 -6.26 5.18 10.67
CA PRO A 131 -5.13 4.55 9.96
C PRO A 131 -4.58 3.29 10.63
N LEU A 132 -4.89 3.05 11.92
CA LEU A 132 -4.48 1.83 12.60
C LEU A 132 -5.21 0.59 12.08
N ALA A 133 -6.43 0.72 11.55
CA ALA A 133 -7.16 -0.44 11.01
C ALA A 133 -6.41 -1.13 9.84
N PRO A 134 -6.07 -0.43 8.73
CA PRO A 134 -5.28 -1.05 7.67
C PRO A 134 -3.87 -1.47 8.12
N TYR A 135 -3.23 -0.69 9.01
CA TYR A 135 -1.95 -1.07 9.61
C TYR A 135 -2.03 -2.40 10.36
N LEU A 136 -3.02 -2.59 11.23
CA LEU A 136 -3.19 -3.79 12.04
C LEU A 136 -3.51 -5.01 11.16
N ILE A 137 -4.34 -4.86 10.12
CA ILE A 137 -4.57 -5.92 9.13
C ILE A 137 -3.25 -6.32 8.48
N ARG A 138 -2.43 -5.34 8.09
CA ARG A 138 -1.14 -5.59 7.46
C ARG A 138 -0.17 -6.31 8.39
N VAL A 139 -0.05 -5.88 9.64
CA VAL A 139 0.80 -6.52 10.66
C VAL A 139 0.29 -7.92 11.00
N ALA A 140 -1.02 -8.10 11.17
CA ALA A 140 -1.62 -9.41 11.44
C ALA A 140 -1.35 -10.41 10.30
N SER A 141 -1.31 -9.94 9.05
CA SER A 141 -0.98 -10.78 7.89
C SER A 141 0.43 -11.38 7.94
N LEU A 142 1.34 -10.79 8.73
CA LEU A 142 2.69 -11.31 8.96
C LEU A 142 2.69 -12.54 9.87
N GLY A 143 1.68 -12.66 10.73
CA GLY A 143 1.45 -13.83 11.57
C GLY A 143 1.02 -15.06 10.78
N LEU A 144 0.56 -14.89 9.53
CA LEU A 144 0.20 -15.97 8.62
C LEU A 144 1.46 -16.69 8.10
N ARG A 145 2.11 -17.43 9.00
CA ARG A 145 3.25 -18.28 8.65
C ARG A 145 2.76 -19.51 7.91
N ALA A 146 3.35 -19.73 6.74
CA ALA A 146 3.19 -20.95 5.98
C ALA A 146 3.85 -22.11 6.72
N SER A 147 3.09 -22.77 7.60
CA SER A 147 3.56 -23.93 8.40
C SER A 147 3.56 -25.25 7.65
N THR A 148 3.40 -25.26 6.31
CA THR A 148 3.46 -26.50 5.55
C THR A 148 4.86 -27.12 5.69
N PRO A 149 5.03 -28.28 6.36
CA PRO A 149 6.29 -28.99 6.29
C PRO A 149 6.44 -29.46 4.84
N VAL A 150 7.56 -29.15 4.19
CA VAL A 150 7.87 -29.77 2.89
C VAL A 150 8.29 -31.20 3.22
N PRO A 151 7.55 -32.24 2.79
CA PRO A 151 8.02 -33.60 2.97
C PRO A 151 9.37 -33.73 2.24
N SER A 152 10.43 -34.03 2.98
CA SER A 152 11.76 -34.28 2.42
C SER A 152 11.84 -35.76 2.07
N PRO A 153 11.82 -36.15 0.78
CA PRO A 153 11.88 -37.55 0.38
C PRO A 153 13.25 -38.21 0.61
N SER A 154 14.28 -37.42 0.92
CA SER A 154 15.63 -37.90 1.21
C SER A 154 16.09 -37.32 2.54
N GLY A 155 16.64 -38.17 3.44
CA GLY A 155 17.16 -37.81 4.78
C GLY A 155 18.30 -36.77 4.81
N SER A 156 18.57 -36.10 3.70
CA SER A 156 19.36 -34.88 3.62
C SER A 156 18.58 -33.73 4.25
N GLN A 157 19.08 -33.17 5.35
CA GLN A 157 18.45 -32.07 6.06
C GLN A 157 18.09 -30.92 5.10
N PRO A 158 16.80 -30.56 4.94
CA PRO A 158 16.41 -29.48 4.07
C PRO A 158 16.72 -28.14 4.74
N LEU A 159 17.94 -27.64 4.59
CA LEU A 159 18.30 -26.24 4.83
C LEU A 159 17.74 -25.32 3.72
N ARG A 160 16.54 -25.61 3.20
CA ARG A 160 15.82 -24.68 2.33
C ARG A 160 15.15 -23.64 3.21
N ARG A 161 15.90 -22.58 3.53
CA ARG A 161 15.37 -21.37 4.14
C ARG A 161 14.20 -20.88 3.27
N ARG A 162 12.96 -21.04 3.77
CA ARG A 162 11.77 -20.56 3.06
C ARG A 162 11.90 -19.05 2.91
N LEU A 163 11.94 -18.58 1.65
CA LEU A 163 11.84 -17.16 1.36
C LEU A 163 10.45 -16.71 1.81
N GLN A 164 10.39 -15.79 2.78
CA GLN A 164 9.15 -15.17 3.23
C GLN A 164 9.15 -13.71 2.81
N PRO A 165 8.02 -13.17 2.32
CA PRO A 165 7.95 -11.77 1.95
C PRO A 165 8.15 -10.91 3.21
N GLY A 166 9.18 -10.06 3.20
CA GLY A 166 9.48 -9.16 4.31
C GLY A 166 8.41 -8.09 4.43
N ALA A 167 7.95 -7.84 5.66
CA ALA A 167 6.98 -6.78 5.93
C ALA A 167 7.59 -5.40 5.63
N THR A 168 6.93 -4.61 4.81
CA THR A 168 7.44 -3.30 4.43
C THR A 168 7.27 -2.32 5.59
N LEU A 169 8.39 -1.79 6.10
CA LEU A 169 8.44 -0.62 6.98
C LEU A 169 7.48 -0.61 8.20
N VAL A 170 7.22 -1.77 8.83
CA VAL A 170 6.25 -1.87 9.96
C VAL A 170 6.60 -0.92 11.11
N LEU A 171 7.80 -1.05 11.68
CA LEU A 171 8.24 -0.21 12.80
C LEU A 171 8.42 1.26 12.38
N PRO A 172 9.06 1.58 11.24
CA PRO A 172 9.11 2.96 10.74
C PRO A 172 7.74 3.62 10.56
N ALA A 173 6.73 2.89 10.07
CA ALA A 173 5.37 3.41 9.94
C ALA A 173 4.73 3.70 11.28
N LEU A 174 4.86 2.80 12.26
CA LEU A 174 4.36 3.04 13.61
C LEU A 174 5.00 4.28 14.23
N LEU A 175 6.32 4.43 14.08
CA LEU A 175 7.04 5.62 14.55
C LEU A 175 6.55 6.89 13.85
N ALA A 176 6.34 6.86 12.53
CA ALA A 176 5.77 7.99 11.79
C ALA A 176 4.37 8.36 12.30
N TYR A 177 3.51 7.39 12.59
CA TYR A 177 2.16 7.66 13.13
C TYR A 177 2.21 8.25 14.54
N LEU A 178 3.11 7.76 15.39
CA LEU A 178 3.35 8.33 16.71
C LEU A 178 3.89 9.76 16.60
N THR A 179 4.84 10.04 15.70
CA THR A 179 5.34 11.39 15.44
C THR A 179 4.23 12.31 14.97
N ILE A 180 3.39 11.88 14.02
CA ILE A 180 2.22 12.64 13.56
C ILE A 180 1.27 12.94 14.73
N ALA A 181 0.97 11.94 15.57
CA ALA A 181 0.12 12.14 16.74
C ALA A 181 0.73 13.16 17.73
N LEU A 182 2.03 13.09 18.00
CA LEU A 182 2.72 14.03 18.88
C LEU A 182 2.74 15.46 18.31
N VAL A 183 3.01 15.61 17.01
CA VAL A 183 2.96 16.92 16.32
C VAL A 183 1.55 17.51 16.46
N ARG A 184 0.51 16.71 16.31
CA ARG A 184 -0.88 17.16 16.49
C ARG A 184 -1.20 17.60 17.90
N ILE A 185 -0.78 16.83 18.91
CA ILE A 185 -0.93 17.21 20.31
C ILE A 185 -0.21 18.55 20.55
N GLY A 186 1.00 18.71 20.02
CA GLY A 186 1.75 19.96 20.07
C GLY A 186 0.99 21.13 19.46
N VAL A 187 0.48 20.99 18.22
CA VAL A 187 -0.30 22.04 17.56
C VAL A 187 -1.56 22.38 18.34
N TYR A 188 -2.27 21.39 18.87
CA TYR A 188 -3.47 21.60 19.67
C TYR A 188 -3.15 22.38 20.97
N ILE A 189 -2.08 22.02 21.68
CA ILE A 189 -1.64 22.75 22.88
C ILE A 189 -1.24 24.18 22.53
N CYS A 190 -0.49 24.39 21.44
CA CYS A 190 -0.13 25.72 20.96
C CYS A 190 -1.36 26.54 20.60
N HIS A 191 -2.33 25.94 19.93
CA HIS A 191 -3.61 26.58 19.60
C HIS A 191 -4.37 27.02 20.85
N LEU A 192 -4.51 26.12 21.84
CA LEU A 192 -5.16 26.45 23.12
C LEU A 192 -4.42 27.56 23.88
N GLY A 193 -3.10 27.50 23.93
CA GLY A 193 -2.27 28.53 24.58
C GLY A 193 -2.46 29.90 23.93
N LEU A 194 -2.46 29.94 22.60
CA LEU A 194 -2.65 31.17 21.85
C LEU A 194 -4.08 31.72 21.98
N GLN A 195 -5.08 30.85 21.96
CA GLN A 195 -6.48 31.24 22.16
C GLN A 195 -6.66 31.88 23.55
N ARG A 196 -6.03 31.30 24.59
CA ARG A 196 -6.03 31.89 25.94
C ARG A 196 -5.32 33.23 25.99
N TRP A 197 -4.14 33.34 25.38
CA TRP A 197 -3.34 34.56 25.40
C TRP A 197 -4.02 35.74 24.68
N THR A 198 -4.75 35.45 23.61
CA THR A 198 -5.42 36.46 22.77
C THR A 198 -6.86 36.77 23.20
N GLY A 199 -7.31 36.22 24.33
CA GLY A 199 -8.69 36.40 24.80
C GLY A 199 -9.73 35.82 23.84
N GLY A 200 -9.35 34.82 23.02
CA GLY A 200 -10.23 34.19 22.04
C GLY A 200 -10.37 34.93 20.71
N LEU A 201 -9.64 36.02 20.48
CA LEU A 201 -9.71 36.79 19.23
C LEU A 201 -9.09 36.07 18.03
N LEU A 202 -8.13 35.16 18.26
CA LEU A 202 -7.43 34.43 17.21
C LEU A 202 -7.76 32.93 17.23
N VAL A 203 -8.57 32.49 16.26
CA VAL A 203 -8.77 31.07 15.95
C VAL A 203 -7.85 30.74 14.77
N LEU A 204 -6.66 30.21 15.07
CA LEU A 204 -5.56 30.24 14.10
C LEU A 204 -5.74 29.26 12.92
N VAL A 205 -6.34 28.09 13.15
CA VAL A 205 -6.45 27.01 12.16
C VAL A 205 -7.66 26.13 12.49
N SER A 206 -8.37 25.65 11.46
CA SER A 206 -9.35 24.58 11.61
C SER A 206 -8.67 23.29 12.08
N ASP A 207 -8.84 22.94 13.36
CA ASP A 207 -8.33 21.69 13.93
C ASP A 207 -8.82 20.46 13.15
N HIS A 208 -10.05 20.53 12.61
CA HIS A 208 -10.66 19.41 11.87
C HIS A 208 -10.00 19.17 10.50
N LEU A 209 -9.75 20.23 9.72
CA LEU A 209 -9.03 20.13 8.45
C LEU A 209 -7.58 19.66 8.65
N LEU A 210 -6.94 20.14 9.71
CA LEU A 210 -5.58 19.75 10.06
C LEU A 210 -5.50 18.28 10.54
N LEU A 211 -6.48 17.84 11.33
CA LEU A 211 -6.71 16.44 11.70
C LEU A 211 -6.83 15.57 10.44
N ALA A 212 -7.67 15.95 9.48
CA ALA A 212 -7.82 15.18 8.26
C ALA A 212 -6.55 15.13 7.42
N ALA A 213 -5.80 16.23 7.31
CA ALA A 213 -4.53 16.23 6.60
C ALA A 213 -3.57 15.16 7.15
N SER A 214 -3.52 15.02 8.48
CA SER A 214 -2.70 14.00 9.13
C SER A 214 -3.18 12.56 8.86
N VAL A 215 -4.50 12.35 8.87
CA VAL A 215 -5.11 11.03 8.62
C VAL A 215 -4.92 10.61 7.16
N VAL A 216 -5.09 11.54 6.21
CA VAL A 216 -4.82 11.34 4.79
C VAL A 216 -3.36 10.95 4.57
N ALA A 217 -2.41 11.61 5.25
CA ALA A 217 -0.99 11.27 5.15
C ALA A 217 -0.71 9.81 5.59
N CYS A 218 -1.32 9.37 6.70
CA CYS A 218 -1.19 7.99 7.16
C CYS A 218 -1.86 6.97 6.21
N PHE A 219 -3.04 7.29 5.66
CA PHE A 219 -3.68 6.43 4.65
C PHE A 219 -2.84 6.32 3.38
N GLN A 220 -2.25 7.42 2.93
CA GLN A 220 -1.33 7.42 1.80
C GLN A 220 -0.14 6.49 2.02
N SER A 221 0.49 6.53 3.21
CA SER A 221 1.57 5.61 3.53
C SER A 221 1.11 4.14 3.58
N GLU A 222 -0.07 3.85 4.13
CA GLU A 222 -0.61 2.48 4.13
C GLU A 222 -0.91 1.98 2.72
N LEU A 223 -1.43 2.81 1.80
CA LEU A 223 -1.65 2.41 0.40
C LEU A 223 -0.34 1.99 -0.28
N VAL A 224 0.73 2.77 -0.07
CA VAL A 224 2.08 2.46 -0.60
C VAL A 224 2.62 1.16 0.00
N MET A 225 2.54 1.00 1.32
CA MET A 225 3.07 -0.18 2.00
C MET A 225 2.28 -1.46 1.69
N CYS A 226 0.94 -1.39 1.67
CA CYS A 226 0.09 -2.54 1.31
C CYS A 226 0.35 -2.98 -0.14
N THR A 227 0.52 -2.03 -1.07
CA THR A 227 0.85 -2.35 -2.46
C THR A 227 2.22 -3.02 -2.57
N SER A 228 3.22 -2.53 -1.83
CA SER A 228 4.54 -3.15 -1.75
C SER A 228 4.49 -4.58 -1.20
N ASP A 229 3.77 -4.78 -0.08
CA ASP A 229 3.62 -6.11 0.53
C ASP A 229 2.86 -7.08 -0.39
N ALA A 230 1.84 -6.61 -1.11
CA ALA A 230 1.14 -7.40 -2.12
C ALA A 230 2.07 -7.79 -3.27
N TYR A 231 2.88 -6.85 -3.78
CA TYR A 231 3.83 -7.13 -4.86
C TYR A 231 4.91 -8.13 -4.44
N LYS A 232 5.48 -7.98 -3.24
CA LYS A 232 6.42 -8.96 -2.68
C LYS A 232 5.80 -10.35 -2.54
N ALA A 233 4.55 -10.44 -2.07
CA ALA A 233 3.83 -11.71 -1.99
C ALA A 233 3.61 -12.35 -3.37
N LEU A 234 3.39 -11.54 -4.41
CA LEU A 234 3.28 -12.00 -5.80
C LEU A 234 4.63 -12.47 -6.39
N LEU A 235 5.75 -11.85 -6.01
CA LEU A 235 7.08 -12.28 -6.46
C LEU A 235 7.51 -13.60 -5.82
N VAL A 236 7.25 -13.77 -4.52
CA VAL A 236 7.62 -14.98 -3.76
C VAL A 236 6.57 -16.10 -3.96
N ARG A 237 5.79 -16.07 -5.05
CA ARG A 237 4.68 -16.99 -5.36
C ARG A 237 5.05 -18.46 -5.08
N CYS A 238 4.68 -18.91 -3.88
CA CYS A 238 4.54 -20.31 -3.53
C CYS A 238 3.07 -20.66 -3.66
N SER A 239 2.74 -21.87 -4.13
CA SER A 239 1.37 -22.38 -4.22
C SER A 239 0.70 -22.61 -2.84
N ASP A 240 1.08 -21.82 -1.83
CA ASP A 240 0.66 -21.94 -0.44
C ASP A 240 -0.61 -21.14 -0.16
N ARG A 241 -1.56 -21.77 0.54
CA ARG A 241 -2.82 -21.16 0.99
C ARG A 241 -2.56 -19.91 1.85
N CYS A 242 -1.50 -19.90 2.67
CA CYS A 242 -1.14 -18.76 3.51
C CYS A 242 -0.80 -17.51 2.68
N MET A 243 -0.18 -17.67 1.51
CA MET A 243 0.13 -16.54 0.62
C MET A 243 -1.13 -15.95 0.00
N LYS A 244 -2.11 -16.79 -0.37
CA LYS A 244 -3.41 -16.32 -0.86
C LYS A 244 -4.15 -15.51 0.21
N LEU A 245 -4.14 -15.96 1.46
CA LEU A 245 -4.73 -15.23 2.59
C LEU A 245 -4.02 -13.91 2.87
N ARG A 246 -2.69 -13.87 2.80
CA ARG A 246 -1.92 -12.64 2.95
C ARG A 246 -2.24 -11.62 1.85
N LEU A 247 -2.32 -12.07 0.59
CA LEU A 247 -2.69 -11.22 -0.53
C LEU A 247 -4.12 -10.67 -0.38
N LEU A 248 -5.06 -11.51 0.06
CA LEU A 248 -6.43 -11.10 0.37
C LEU A 248 -6.44 -10.04 1.48
N ALA A 249 -5.66 -10.22 2.55
CA ALA A 249 -5.54 -9.24 3.62
C ALA A 249 -5.00 -7.89 3.13
N MET A 250 -4.00 -7.89 2.23
CA MET A 250 -3.50 -6.65 1.62
C MET A 250 -4.57 -5.96 0.77
N PHE A 251 -5.31 -6.72 -0.03
CA PHE A 251 -6.40 -6.17 -0.84
C PHE A 251 -7.51 -5.55 0.01
N ILE A 252 -7.92 -6.26 1.08
CA ILE A 252 -8.90 -5.75 2.06
C ILE A 252 -8.37 -4.46 2.71
N SER A 253 -7.09 -4.43 3.09
CA SER A 253 -6.46 -3.25 3.68
C SER A 253 -6.48 -2.04 2.73
N VAL A 254 -6.12 -2.24 1.45
CA VAL A 254 -6.19 -1.20 0.41
C VAL A 254 -7.63 -0.70 0.21
N LEU A 255 -8.59 -1.62 0.16
CA LEU A 255 -10.01 -1.28 -0.01
C LEU A 255 -10.53 -0.45 1.18
N ILE A 256 -10.28 -0.89 2.42
CA ILE A 256 -10.67 -0.17 3.63
C ILE A 256 -10.04 1.23 3.64
N THR A 257 -8.73 1.32 3.35
CA THR A 257 -8.01 2.59 3.30
C THR A 257 -8.61 3.53 2.27
N THR A 258 -8.95 3.02 1.08
CA THR A 258 -9.55 3.82 0.00
C THR A 258 -10.94 4.33 0.37
N ILE A 259 -11.80 3.46 0.95
CA ILE A 259 -13.14 3.85 1.40
C ILE A 259 -13.06 4.92 2.49
N LEU A 260 -12.22 4.72 3.50
CA LEU A 260 -12.04 5.69 4.58
C LEU A 260 -11.46 7.00 4.08
N LEU A 261 -10.51 6.97 3.15
CA LEU A 261 -9.97 8.17 2.51
C LEU A 261 -11.06 8.96 1.78
N ILE A 262 -11.92 8.30 1.00
CA ILE A 262 -13.04 8.94 0.31
C ILE A 262 -13.99 9.58 1.32
N LEU A 263 -14.36 8.86 2.38
CA LEU A 263 -15.24 9.40 3.44
C LEU A 263 -14.63 10.62 4.13
N VAL A 264 -13.34 10.58 4.45
CA VAL A 264 -12.61 11.75 5.01
C VAL A 264 -12.60 12.91 4.01
N CYS A 265 -12.38 12.67 2.71
CA CYS A 265 -12.39 13.74 1.72
C CYS A 265 -13.77 14.38 1.57
N VAL A 266 -14.84 13.58 1.54
CA VAL A 266 -16.22 14.10 1.52
C VAL A 266 -16.52 14.89 2.79
N ASP A 267 -16.09 14.41 3.96
CA ASP A 267 -16.21 15.14 5.22
C ASP A 267 -15.46 16.48 5.18
N MET A 268 -14.26 16.52 4.60
CA MET A 268 -13.49 17.75 4.45
C MET A 268 -14.12 18.75 3.48
N TYR A 269 -14.73 18.27 2.40
CA TYR A 269 -15.54 19.11 1.53
C TYR A 269 -16.69 19.77 2.33
N CYS A 270 -17.45 18.97 3.08
CA CYS A 270 -18.56 19.48 3.91
C CYS A 270 -18.05 20.47 4.99
N THR A 271 -16.94 20.13 5.65
CA THR A 271 -16.32 20.93 6.71
C THR A 271 -15.88 22.29 6.16
N ALA A 272 -15.16 22.31 5.04
CA ALA A 272 -14.71 23.54 4.41
C ALA A 272 -15.85 24.39 3.85
N ARG A 273 -16.94 23.75 3.37
CA ARG A 273 -18.11 24.45 2.81
C ARG A 273 -18.92 25.20 3.85
N TRP A 274 -19.28 24.54 4.95
CA TRP A 274 -20.28 25.09 5.89
C TRP A 274 -19.71 25.52 7.24
N PHE A 275 -18.57 24.99 7.69
CA PHE A 275 -18.13 25.15 9.09
C PHE A 275 -16.99 26.15 9.30
N HIS A 276 -16.23 26.46 8.24
CA HIS A 276 -15.07 27.36 8.28
C HIS A 276 -15.14 28.47 7.24
N GLN A 277 -14.46 29.58 7.55
CA GLN A 277 -14.25 30.62 6.55
C GLN A 277 -13.25 30.15 5.48
N PRO A 278 -13.40 30.58 4.21
CA PRO A 278 -12.46 30.26 3.13
C PRO A 278 -10.98 30.46 3.48
N LYS A 279 -10.65 31.54 4.19
CA LYS A 279 -9.27 31.88 4.60
C LYS A 279 -8.72 30.90 5.63
N GLU A 280 -9.52 30.53 6.63
CA GLU A 280 -9.14 29.54 7.65
C GLU A 280 -8.89 28.18 6.99
N SER A 281 -9.77 27.77 6.09
CA SER A 281 -9.64 26.51 5.35
C SER A 281 -8.40 26.49 4.47
N GLY A 282 -8.09 27.59 3.76
CA GLY A 282 -6.89 27.73 2.94
C GLY A 282 -5.59 27.66 3.76
N LEU A 283 -5.55 28.32 4.92
CA LEU A 283 -4.41 28.24 5.84
C LEU A 283 -4.25 26.83 6.43
N ALA A 284 -5.34 26.18 6.83
CA ALA A 284 -5.32 24.81 7.34
C ALA A 284 -4.85 23.80 6.28
N LEU A 285 -5.28 23.98 5.03
CA LEU A 285 -4.84 23.18 3.88
C LEU A 285 -3.33 23.30 3.66
N LEU A 286 -2.80 24.52 3.63
CA LEU A 286 -1.37 24.77 3.46
C LEU A 286 -0.56 24.21 4.64
N ALA A 287 -0.99 24.48 5.87
CA ALA A 287 -0.34 23.97 7.07
C ALA A 287 -0.33 22.43 7.10
N GLY A 288 -1.46 21.79 6.79
CA GLY A 288 -1.57 20.33 6.73
C GLY A 288 -0.68 19.71 5.64
N ALA A 289 -0.59 20.35 4.48
CA ALA A 289 0.30 19.92 3.41
C ALA A 289 1.78 19.97 3.83
N VAL A 290 2.21 21.08 4.44
CA VAL A 290 3.60 21.27 4.86
C VAL A 290 3.96 20.38 6.06
N MET A 291 3.08 20.27 7.05
CA MET A 291 3.37 19.60 8.31
C MET A 291 3.25 18.07 8.24
N PHE A 292 2.35 17.54 7.39
CA PHE A 292 2.08 16.10 7.35
C PHE A 292 2.36 15.49 5.97
N GLN A 293 1.81 16.06 4.91
CA GLN A 293 1.90 15.46 3.58
C GLN A 293 3.33 15.45 3.04
N LEU A 294 4.01 16.61 3.07
CA LEU A 294 5.37 16.74 2.57
C LEU A 294 6.36 15.81 3.32
N PRO A 295 6.40 15.75 4.67
CA PRO A 295 7.27 14.83 5.38
C PRO A 295 7.00 13.36 5.06
N VAL A 296 5.73 12.95 4.96
CA VAL A 296 5.40 11.55 4.62
C VAL A 296 5.81 11.20 3.20
N VAL A 297 5.56 12.09 2.23
CA VAL A 297 6.00 11.90 0.84
C VAL A 297 7.52 11.79 0.78
N MET A 298 8.25 12.71 1.41
CA MET A 298 9.72 12.68 1.44
C MET A 298 10.25 11.41 2.10
N TRP A 299 9.67 11.00 3.23
CA TRP A 299 10.03 9.76 3.90
C TRP A 299 9.84 8.52 3.02
N LEU A 300 8.71 8.41 2.32
CA LEU A 300 8.42 7.30 1.42
C LEU A 300 9.35 7.29 0.19
N LEU A 301 9.65 8.47 -0.37
CA LEU A 301 10.60 8.61 -1.48
C LEU A 301 12.02 8.21 -1.07
N LEU A 302 12.50 8.68 0.08
CA LEU A 302 13.82 8.30 0.62
C LEU A 302 13.89 6.81 0.98
N SER A 303 12.76 6.20 1.36
CA SER A 303 12.67 4.77 1.64
C SER A 303 12.58 3.91 0.37
N SER A 304 12.31 4.51 -0.80
CA SER A 304 12.16 3.83 -2.09
C SER A 304 13.52 3.61 -2.79
N VAL A 305 14.38 2.80 -2.18
CA VAL A 305 15.76 2.59 -2.68
C VAL A 305 15.84 1.73 -3.94
N THR A 306 14.83 0.88 -4.23
CA THR A 306 14.87 0.00 -5.41
C THR A 306 13.60 0.07 -6.24
N VAL A 307 13.68 0.65 -7.43
CA VAL A 307 12.68 0.49 -8.48
C VAL A 307 13.19 -0.57 -9.45
N ALA A 308 12.40 -1.64 -9.64
CA ALA A 308 12.70 -2.75 -10.55
C ALA A 308 12.66 -2.36 -12.04
N THR A 309 13.48 -1.39 -12.45
CA THR A 309 13.54 -0.84 -13.82
C THR A 309 14.54 -1.56 -14.72
N ARG A 310 15.13 -2.69 -14.29
CA ARG A 310 16.22 -3.37 -15.02
C ARG A 310 15.85 -4.69 -15.72
N PHE A 311 14.59 -5.04 -15.90
CA PHE A 311 14.21 -6.35 -16.46
C PHE A 311 13.13 -6.34 -17.57
N THR A 312 12.96 -5.22 -18.26
CA THR A 312 12.22 -5.17 -19.55
C THR A 312 13.19 -4.75 -20.63
#